data_AF-A0A6C2U6D6-F1
#
_entry.id   AF-A0A6C2U6D6-F1
#
_cell.length_a   1.000
_cell.length_b   1.000
_cell.length_c   1.000
_cell.angle_alpha   90.00
_cell.angle_beta   90.00
_cell.angle_gamma   90.00
#
_symmetry.space_group_name_H-M   'P 1'
#
loop_
_entity.id
_entity.type
_entity.pdbx_description
1 polymer ?
#
loop_
_entity_poly.entity_id
_entity_poly.type
_entity_poly.pdbx_seq_one_letter_code
_entity_poly.pdbx_strand_id
1 'polypeptide(L)'
;MSGWKKGKSMKCFNVLLVLAITSISSWAVEPAWKLEKWPEGRTLVWANPGEGGEFGVAENWKENGKGAKTAPDRETDILLPKASKPYIVKGGRVDQVRHVVIEENGELQGKHRNELEIWGNVDVKPGGDIHWISIRGDRDTYFNIEDAVFPGKGRTYRHTSKRLPKEKACNSQISHKFQIAKIGTKSVEFVGNVGVSDEVMLQHGKCIISGDFRFSGATNKGAFEVYDGGILEIQSGGRIAPFINTNAKGVYNINIYRNGVLQAGSPERPLTEDAYVCLGFAENDKPGRSGLYSALGSMIRVYSANPKQARLVFTSITSIDGFVDGQGRKVGDPNEDAKGNKGVAMQLAGDVQLDGAHFDYIMSDGIGLFDKDMANDWKNITFGKHCASSNAKNLITKMDADPNSYYHGRGDQKSEYGLTLKAMTSMSKHLGEYEPFQLQTLPENTKLRKVGSGGNQIETPVAVIFNEPVKVEIKTKVPGAKIRYTTDGSEPTGSSPAYSGAIKLTKTTRLTVKAYKNGVGFSPTYTTTYVIQ
;
A
#
# COMPACT_ATOMS: atom_id res chain seq x y z
N MET A 1 30.29 -24.98 -66.74
CA MET A 1 30.82 -24.43 -65.48
C MET A 1 29.62 -23.85 -64.71
N SER A 2 28.83 -24.70 -64.03
CA SER A 2 28.75 -24.80 -62.55
C SER A 2 28.55 -23.41 -61.89
N GLY A 3 27.39 -22.99 -61.37
CA GLY A 3 26.31 -23.68 -60.69
C GLY A 3 26.53 -23.60 -59.17
N TRP A 4 25.78 -22.75 -58.44
CA TRP A 4 25.38 -22.99 -57.05
C TRP A 4 24.33 -21.99 -56.50
N LYS A 5 23.33 -22.57 -55.81
CA LYS A 5 22.31 -21.96 -54.95
C LYS A 5 22.81 -21.87 -53.51
N LYS A 6 22.37 -20.86 -52.74
CA LYS A 6 21.63 -20.94 -51.45
C LYS A 6 21.85 -19.68 -50.61
N GLY A 7 20.75 -19.16 -50.05
CA GLY A 7 20.72 -17.98 -49.20
C GLY A 7 21.15 -18.21 -47.76
N LYS A 8 21.26 -17.10 -47.02
CA LYS A 8 21.18 -17.00 -45.56
C LYS A 8 20.73 -15.57 -45.20
N SER A 9 19.92 -15.48 -44.15
CA SER A 9 19.21 -14.30 -43.66
C SER A 9 20.10 -13.11 -43.36
N MET A 10 19.68 -11.92 -43.80
CA MET A 10 20.21 -10.65 -43.37
C MET A 10 19.36 -10.14 -42.19
N LYS A 11 19.90 -10.24 -40.97
CA LYS A 11 19.41 -9.49 -39.81
C LYS A 11 19.84 -8.03 -40.01
N CYS A 12 18.88 -7.14 -40.22
CA CYS A 12 19.13 -5.70 -40.09
C CYS A 12 19.28 -5.36 -38.61
N PHE A 13 20.52 -5.17 -38.19
CA PHE A 13 20.89 -4.35 -37.04
C PHE A 13 20.60 -2.89 -37.40
N ASN A 14 19.85 -2.16 -36.55
CA ASN A 14 20.10 -0.73 -36.35
C ASN A 14 19.56 -0.22 -35.00
N VAL A 15 20.55 0.09 -34.15
CA VAL A 15 20.66 1.23 -33.22
C VAL A 15 19.58 1.39 -32.14
N LEU A 16 19.86 0.80 -30.98
CA LEU A 16 19.34 1.25 -29.69
C LEU A 16 20.25 2.40 -29.19
N LEU A 17 19.72 3.61 -29.09
CA LEU A 17 20.42 4.73 -28.44
C LEU A 17 20.32 4.53 -26.92
N VAL A 18 21.34 3.93 -26.31
CA VAL A 18 21.50 3.89 -24.85
C VAL A 18 22.13 5.22 -24.43
N LEU A 19 21.31 6.11 -23.88
CA LEU A 19 21.82 7.24 -23.10
C LEU A 19 22.33 6.68 -21.77
N ALA A 20 23.65 6.68 -21.63
CA ALA A 20 24.34 6.34 -20.40
C ALA A 20 24.03 7.39 -19.33
N ILE A 21 23.14 7.07 -18.41
CA ILE A 21 23.04 7.74 -17.12
C ILE A 21 24.16 7.14 -16.27
N THR A 22 25.23 7.91 -16.04
CA THR A 22 26.20 7.59 -14.98
C THR A 22 25.50 7.82 -13.64
N SER A 23 24.76 6.82 -13.17
CA SER A 23 24.15 6.83 -11.85
C SER A 23 25.21 6.47 -10.82
N ILE A 24 25.41 7.34 -9.84
CA ILE A 24 26.01 6.98 -8.56
C ILE A 24 25.05 5.98 -7.92
N SER A 25 25.30 4.69 -8.13
CA SER A 25 24.49 3.60 -7.60
C SER A 25 24.83 3.38 -6.12
N SER A 26 24.22 4.16 -5.24
CA SER A 26 24.14 3.76 -3.82
C SER A 26 22.96 2.80 -3.68
N TRP A 27 23.24 1.50 -3.81
CA TRP A 27 22.49 0.34 -3.30
C TRP A 27 21.01 0.61 -2.94
N ALA A 28 20.13 0.76 -3.94
CA ALA A 28 18.71 0.60 -3.67
C ALA A 28 18.48 -0.87 -3.30
N VAL A 29 18.01 -1.13 -2.07
CA VAL A 29 17.67 -2.49 -1.63
C VAL A 29 16.59 -3.03 -2.56
N GLU A 30 16.80 -4.25 -3.08
CA GLU A 30 15.81 -4.92 -3.92
C GLU A 30 14.45 -4.98 -3.21
N PRO A 31 13.33 -4.81 -3.93
CA PRO A 31 12.00 -5.00 -3.38
C PRO A 31 11.86 -6.30 -2.57
N ALA A 32 11.16 -6.25 -1.44
CA ALA A 32 11.06 -7.38 -0.51
C ALA A 32 10.53 -8.66 -1.19
N TRP A 33 9.56 -8.52 -2.09
CA TRP A 33 8.99 -9.64 -2.84
C TRP A 33 9.99 -10.35 -3.77
N LYS A 34 11.06 -9.68 -4.23
CA LYS A 34 12.13 -10.33 -5.01
C LYS A 34 13.05 -11.19 -4.15
N LEU A 35 13.12 -10.89 -2.86
CA LEU A 35 13.92 -11.63 -1.89
C LEU A 35 13.12 -12.76 -1.24
N GLU A 36 11.78 -12.70 -1.34
CA GLU A 36 10.86 -13.72 -0.81
C GLU A 36 11.06 -15.06 -1.53
N LYS A 37 11.18 -16.13 -0.74
CA LYS A 37 11.29 -17.50 -1.25
C LYS A 37 10.05 -18.30 -0.91
N TRP A 38 9.42 -18.84 -1.95
CA TRP A 38 8.24 -19.69 -1.83
C TRP A 38 8.64 -21.17 -1.95
N PRO A 39 8.08 -22.06 -1.11
CA PRO A 39 8.17 -23.50 -1.34
C PRO A 39 7.61 -23.87 -2.72
N GLU A 40 8.04 -24.99 -3.29
CA GLU A 40 7.38 -25.52 -4.48
C GLU A 40 5.89 -25.74 -4.18
N GLY A 41 5.04 -25.20 -5.05
CA GLY A 41 3.59 -25.31 -4.91
C GLY A 41 3.01 -26.22 -5.97
N ARG A 42 1.82 -26.70 -5.69
CA ARG A 42 1.03 -27.42 -6.69
C ARG A 42 0.71 -26.47 -7.84
N THR A 43 0.84 -26.90 -9.09
CA THR A 43 0.51 -26.06 -10.24
C THR A 43 -0.71 -26.61 -10.97
N LEU A 44 -1.71 -25.76 -11.18
CA LEU A 44 -2.91 -26.05 -11.95
C LEU A 44 -3.07 -25.11 -13.14
N VAL A 45 -3.47 -25.68 -14.27
CA VAL A 45 -3.75 -24.94 -15.50
C VAL A 45 -5.22 -25.11 -15.85
N TRP A 46 -5.92 -24.03 -16.20
CA TRP A 46 -7.32 -24.13 -16.61
C TRP A 46 -7.47 -25.10 -17.80
N ALA A 47 -8.37 -26.07 -17.70
CA ALA A 47 -8.43 -27.20 -18.61
C ALA A 47 -8.91 -26.83 -20.02
N ASN A 48 -9.82 -25.86 -20.11
CA ASN A 48 -10.55 -25.49 -21.33
C ASN A 48 -10.50 -23.96 -21.58
N PRO A 49 -9.35 -23.41 -22.03
CA PRO A 49 -9.25 -21.98 -22.35
C PRO A 49 -10.29 -21.56 -23.40
N GLY A 50 -10.99 -20.45 -23.15
CA GLY A 50 -12.14 -20.01 -23.95
C GLY A 50 -13.50 -20.47 -23.40
N GLU A 51 -13.52 -21.41 -22.46
CA GLU A 51 -14.73 -21.85 -21.76
C GLU A 51 -14.64 -21.46 -20.29
N GLY A 52 -15.65 -20.70 -19.82
CA GLY A 52 -15.72 -20.31 -18.41
C GLY A 52 -16.21 -21.44 -17.51
N GLY A 53 -16.03 -21.27 -16.20
CA GLY A 53 -16.45 -22.27 -15.22
C GLY A 53 -16.23 -21.82 -13.79
N GLU A 54 -16.54 -22.69 -12.83
CA GLU A 54 -16.31 -22.43 -11.41
C GLU A 54 -14.91 -22.88 -10.99
N PHE A 55 -14.25 -22.04 -10.19
CA PHE A 55 -12.90 -22.21 -9.66
C PHE A 55 -12.78 -23.46 -8.79
N GLY A 56 -13.75 -23.67 -7.89
CA GLY A 56 -13.75 -24.76 -6.90
C GLY A 56 -14.05 -26.16 -7.45
N VAL A 57 -14.18 -26.33 -8.78
CA VAL A 57 -14.47 -27.63 -9.41
C VAL A 57 -13.18 -28.20 -9.98
N ALA A 58 -12.73 -29.33 -9.43
CA ALA A 58 -11.43 -29.94 -9.76
C ALA A 58 -11.29 -30.31 -11.24
N GLU A 59 -12.37 -30.79 -11.85
CA GLU A 59 -12.42 -31.25 -13.24
C GLU A 59 -12.15 -30.13 -14.25
N ASN A 60 -12.30 -28.88 -13.84
CA ASN A 60 -11.99 -27.71 -14.67
C ASN A 60 -10.48 -27.41 -14.73
N TRP A 61 -9.66 -28.15 -14.01
CA TRP A 61 -8.22 -27.92 -13.92
C TRP A 61 -7.41 -29.10 -14.41
N LYS A 62 -6.21 -28.80 -14.92
CA LYS A 62 -5.19 -29.77 -15.27
C LYS A 62 -4.00 -29.65 -14.35
N GLU A 63 -3.56 -30.79 -13.85
CA GLU A 63 -2.33 -30.98 -13.08
C GLU A 63 -1.41 -31.87 -13.89
N ASN A 64 -0.24 -31.36 -14.27
CA ASN A 64 0.73 -32.10 -15.12
C ASN A 64 0.10 -32.66 -16.41
N GLY A 65 -0.80 -31.87 -17.02
CA GLY A 65 -1.51 -32.22 -18.26
C GLY A 65 -2.69 -33.19 -18.10
N LYS A 66 -2.96 -33.71 -16.90
CA LYS A 66 -4.09 -34.60 -16.60
C LYS A 66 -5.16 -33.86 -15.81
N GLY A 67 -6.41 -34.35 -15.82
CA GLY A 67 -7.47 -33.78 -14.98
C GLY A 67 -7.07 -33.78 -13.49
N ALA A 68 -7.22 -32.64 -12.83
CA ALA A 68 -6.90 -32.48 -11.43
C ALA A 68 -7.90 -33.25 -10.56
N LYS A 69 -7.43 -33.82 -9.46
CA LYS A 69 -8.28 -34.57 -8.50
C LYS A 69 -8.92 -33.68 -7.45
N THR A 70 -8.29 -32.55 -7.16
CA THR A 70 -8.73 -31.57 -6.17
C THR A 70 -8.65 -30.18 -6.80
N ALA A 71 -9.58 -29.30 -6.40
CA ALA A 71 -9.59 -27.90 -6.80
C ALA A 71 -8.34 -27.16 -6.27
N PRO A 72 -8.07 -25.94 -6.75
CA PRO A 72 -7.00 -25.12 -6.20
C PRO A 72 -7.27 -24.76 -4.73
N ASP A 73 -6.19 -24.62 -3.97
CA ASP A 73 -6.17 -24.19 -2.58
C ASP A 73 -5.07 -23.15 -2.35
N ARG A 74 -4.87 -22.73 -1.09
CA ARG A 74 -3.86 -21.73 -0.71
C ARG A 74 -2.41 -22.10 -1.00
N GLU A 75 -2.11 -23.36 -1.33
CA GLU A 75 -0.77 -23.84 -1.71
C GLU A 75 -0.65 -24.09 -3.23
N THR A 76 -1.70 -23.75 -3.98
CA THR A 76 -1.80 -24.00 -5.41
C THR A 76 -1.56 -22.73 -6.21
N ASP A 77 -0.65 -22.81 -7.18
CA ASP A 77 -0.43 -21.83 -8.23
C ASP A 77 -1.35 -22.13 -9.41
N ILE A 78 -1.94 -21.09 -9.99
CA ILE A 78 -2.80 -21.23 -11.16
C ILE A 78 -2.30 -20.46 -12.36
N LEU A 79 -2.58 -21.03 -13.53
CA LEU A 79 -2.49 -20.37 -14.82
C LEU A 79 -3.83 -20.42 -15.53
N LEU A 80 -4.34 -19.25 -15.92
CA LEU A 80 -5.40 -19.10 -16.91
C LEU A 80 -4.74 -18.88 -18.28
N PRO A 81 -4.68 -19.88 -19.19
CA PRO A 81 -3.93 -19.76 -20.45
C PRO A 81 -4.57 -18.81 -21.46
N LYS A 82 -3.76 -18.36 -22.41
CA LYS A 82 -4.24 -17.57 -23.55
C LYS A 82 -5.33 -18.33 -24.31
N ALA A 83 -6.39 -17.61 -24.69
CA ALA A 83 -7.48 -18.15 -25.49
C ALA A 83 -7.84 -17.25 -26.68
N SER A 84 -8.46 -17.82 -27.72
CA SER A 84 -8.96 -17.07 -28.88
C SER A 84 -10.24 -16.26 -28.60
N LYS A 85 -10.93 -16.56 -27.50
CA LYS A 85 -12.14 -15.87 -27.05
C LYS A 85 -12.11 -15.65 -25.53
N PRO A 86 -12.75 -14.57 -25.01
CA PRO A 86 -12.84 -14.32 -23.58
C PRO A 86 -13.49 -15.46 -22.80
N TYR A 87 -12.96 -15.77 -21.63
CA TYR A 87 -13.55 -16.72 -20.68
C TYR A 87 -13.34 -16.27 -19.24
N ILE A 88 -14.27 -16.66 -18.36
CA ILE A 88 -14.29 -16.21 -16.97
C ILE A 88 -14.27 -17.43 -16.05
N VAL A 89 -13.27 -17.49 -15.17
CA VAL A 89 -13.19 -18.44 -14.07
C VAL A 89 -13.73 -17.76 -12.81
N LYS A 90 -14.80 -18.31 -12.25
CA LYS A 90 -15.55 -17.70 -11.16
C LYS A 90 -15.29 -18.39 -9.84
N GLY A 91 -14.99 -17.63 -8.78
CA GLY A 91 -14.91 -18.14 -7.42
C GLY A 91 -15.54 -17.21 -6.40
N GLY A 92 -15.37 -17.52 -5.13
CA GLY A 92 -15.77 -16.70 -4.00
C GLY A 92 -14.79 -16.81 -2.82
N ARG A 93 -15.17 -16.33 -1.63
CA ARG A 93 -14.27 -16.25 -0.47
C ARG A 93 -13.78 -17.60 0.08
N VAL A 94 -14.50 -18.67 -0.21
CA VAL A 94 -14.08 -20.03 0.15
C VAL A 94 -13.02 -20.58 -0.80
N ASP A 95 -12.91 -19.99 -1.99
CA ASP A 95 -11.91 -20.34 -2.99
C ASP A 95 -10.62 -19.56 -2.68
N GLN A 96 -9.53 -20.30 -2.53
CA GLN A 96 -8.22 -19.78 -2.12
C GLN A 96 -7.17 -20.19 -3.14
N VAL A 97 -6.20 -19.31 -3.36
CA VAL A 97 -5.12 -19.56 -4.32
C VAL A 97 -3.82 -18.93 -3.87
N ARG A 98 -2.69 -19.54 -4.23
CA ARG A 98 -1.36 -19.01 -3.94
C ARG A 98 -0.93 -17.98 -4.97
N HIS A 99 -0.38 -18.40 -6.09
CA HIS A 99 0.01 -17.51 -7.20
C HIS A 99 -1.01 -17.55 -8.33
N VAL A 100 -1.20 -16.42 -8.99
CA VAL A 100 -2.13 -16.28 -10.11
C VAL A 100 -1.43 -15.69 -11.31
N VAL A 101 -1.45 -16.41 -12.43
CA VAL A 101 -1.08 -15.89 -13.74
C VAL A 101 -2.30 -15.92 -14.65
N ILE A 102 -2.60 -14.79 -15.28
CA ILE A 102 -3.73 -14.64 -16.21
C ILE A 102 -3.22 -14.15 -17.55
N GLU A 103 -3.37 -14.99 -18.57
CA GLU A 103 -3.02 -14.67 -19.95
C GLU A 103 -4.18 -13.99 -20.71
N GLU A 104 -3.90 -13.55 -21.94
CA GLU A 104 -4.87 -12.92 -22.82
C GLU A 104 -6.21 -13.66 -22.88
N ASN A 105 -7.31 -12.89 -22.75
CA ASN A 105 -8.69 -13.35 -22.75
C ASN A 105 -9.14 -14.16 -21.52
N GLY A 106 -8.25 -14.54 -20.61
CA GLY A 106 -8.61 -15.07 -19.29
C GLY A 106 -9.12 -13.97 -18.36
N GLU A 107 -10.13 -14.30 -17.55
CA GLU A 107 -10.59 -13.44 -16.45
C GLU A 107 -10.74 -14.29 -15.18
N LEU A 108 -10.04 -13.93 -14.11
CA LEU A 108 -10.31 -14.46 -12.77
C LEU A 108 -11.27 -13.54 -12.03
N GLN A 109 -12.42 -14.06 -11.62
CA GLN A 109 -13.50 -13.25 -11.07
C GLN A 109 -14.03 -13.84 -9.77
N GLY A 110 -13.95 -13.10 -8.67
CA GLY A 110 -14.65 -13.45 -7.43
C GLY A 110 -16.15 -13.14 -7.49
N LYS A 111 -16.74 -12.81 -6.34
CA LYS A 111 -18.15 -12.38 -6.24
C LYS A 111 -18.25 -11.11 -5.38
N HIS A 112 -19.26 -10.29 -5.64
CA HIS A 112 -19.52 -9.07 -4.84
C HIS A 112 -19.69 -9.41 -3.36
N ARG A 113 -18.91 -8.77 -2.47
CA ARG A 113 -18.85 -9.05 -1.01
C ARG A 113 -18.45 -10.48 -0.64
N ASN A 114 -17.98 -11.24 -1.61
CA ASN A 114 -17.55 -12.63 -1.49
C ASN A 114 -16.34 -12.82 -2.42
N GLU A 115 -15.31 -12.00 -2.18
CA GLU A 115 -14.11 -11.88 -2.99
C GLU A 115 -13.24 -13.14 -2.89
N LEU A 116 -12.64 -13.57 -4.00
CA LEU A 116 -11.68 -14.69 -4.02
C LEU A 116 -10.38 -14.27 -3.31
N GLU A 117 -9.82 -15.14 -2.46
CA GLU A 117 -8.64 -14.83 -1.66
C GLU A 117 -7.33 -15.31 -2.32
N ILE A 118 -6.41 -14.38 -2.57
CA ILE A 118 -5.08 -14.64 -3.15
C ILE A 118 -4.00 -14.44 -2.09
N TRP A 119 -3.13 -15.42 -1.94
CA TRP A 119 -2.09 -15.46 -0.90
C TRP A 119 -0.72 -14.97 -1.37
N GLY A 120 -0.45 -15.12 -2.66
CA GLY A 120 0.85 -14.86 -3.27
C GLY A 120 0.78 -13.82 -4.39
N ASN A 121 1.79 -13.87 -5.25
CA ASN A 121 1.95 -13.01 -6.42
C ASN A 121 0.80 -13.10 -7.41
N VAL A 122 0.43 -11.96 -7.99
CA VAL A 122 -0.53 -11.84 -9.09
C VAL A 122 0.12 -11.19 -10.29
N ASP A 123 0.02 -11.85 -11.43
CA ASP A 123 0.54 -11.38 -12.71
C ASP A 123 -0.52 -11.51 -13.80
N VAL A 124 -1.11 -10.37 -14.17
CA VAL A 124 -2.08 -10.29 -15.26
C VAL A 124 -1.37 -9.79 -16.51
N LYS A 125 -1.21 -10.68 -17.49
CA LYS A 125 -0.56 -10.41 -18.78
C LYS A 125 -1.46 -9.55 -19.69
N PRO A 126 -0.92 -8.98 -20.78
CA PRO A 126 -1.69 -8.12 -21.67
C PRO A 126 -2.96 -8.83 -22.19
N GLY A 127 -4.10 -8.17 -22.01
CA GLY A 127 -5.41 -8.70 -22.40
C GLY A 127 -6.07 -9.67 -21.40
N GLY A 128 -5.40 -9.99 -20.30
CA GLY A 128 -6.01 -10.64 -19.13
C GLY A 128 -6.81 -9.66 -18.28
N ASP A 129 -7.73 -10.17 -17.46
CA ASP A 129 -8.56 -9.39 -16.54
C ASP A 129 -8.64 -10.06 -15.15
N ILE A 130 -8.82 -9.26 -14.09
CA ILE A 130 -9.03 -9.76 -12.72
C ILE A 130 -10.02 -8.89 -11.95
N HIS A 131 -11.02 -9.49 -11.30
CA HIS A 131 -12.08 -8.75 -10.61
C HIS A 131 -12.52 -9.41 -9.28
N TRP A 132 -12.96 -8.57 -8.32
CA TRP A 132 -13.50 -9.00 -7.03
C TRP A 132 -12.59 -9.97 -6.26
N ILE A 133 -11.35 -9.54 -6.02
CA ILE A 133 -10.34 -10.31 -5.31
C ILE A 133 -9.94 -9.62 -4.00
N SER A 134 -9.32 -10.37 -3.10
CA SER A 134 -8.66 -9.87 -1.90
C SER A 134 -7.27 -10.45 -1.81
N ILE A 135 -6.29 -9.63 -1.43
CA ILE A 135 -4.90 -10.08 -1.25
C ILE A 135 -4.63 -10.20 0.25
N ARG A 136 -4.15 -11.37 0.65
CA ARG A 136 -3.94 -11.71 2.06
C ARG A 136 -2.75 -11.00 2.68
N GLY A 137 -1.63 -10.90 1.95
CA GLY A 137 -0.40 -10.25 2.41
C GLY A 137 0.35 -11.03 3.49
N ASP A 138 0.29 -12.37 3.49
CA ASP A 138 0.94 -13.21 4.51
C ASP A 138 2.46 -13.41 4.23
N ARG A 139 2.92 -13.05 3.03
CA ARG A 139 4.30 -13.02 2.56
C ARG A 139 4.55 -11.78 1.71
N ASP A 140 5.81 -11.43 1.48
CA ASP A 140 6.15 -10.31 0.62
C ASP A 140 5.82 -10.68 -0.84
N THR A 141 4.86 -9.97 -1.43
CA THR A 141 4.24 -10.30 -2.72
C THR A 141 4.15 -9.09 -3.64
N TYR A 142 3.93 -9.34 -4.91
CA TYR A 142 3.61 -8.28 -5.87
C TYR A 142 2.24 -8.49 -6.53
N PHE A 143 1.68 -7.38 -7.00
CA PHE A 143 0.50 -7.34 -7.85
C PHE A 143 0.82 -6.54 -9.11
N ASN A 144 0.66 -7.18 -10.26
CA ASN A 144 0.96 -6.58 -11.55
C ASN A 144 -0.17 -6.80 -12.56
N ILE A 145 -0.50 -5.72 -13.29
CA ILE A 145 -1.30 -5.78 -14.51
C ILE A 145 -0.46 -5.17 -15.62
N GLU A 146 0.03 -6.01 -16.52
CA GLU A 146 0.81 -5.61 -17.67
C GLU A 146 -0.06 -4.83 -18.67
N ASP A 147 0.53 -3.78 -19.25
CA ASP A 147 -0.15 -2.85 -20.16
C ASP A 147 -1.47 -2.29 -19.60
N ALA A 148 -1.51 -2.08 -18.28
CA ALA A 148 -2.65 -1.47 -17.61
C ALA A 148 -2.83 -0.02 -18.05
N VAL A 149 -4.00 0.27 -18.64
CA VAL A 149 -4.35 1.62 -19.11
C VAL A 149 -5.60 2.07 -18.40
N PHE A 150 -5.53 3.23 -17.73
CA PHE A 150 -6.69 3.89 -17.12
C PHE A 150 -7.78 4.24 -18.14
N PRO A 151 -9.02 4.51 -17.69
CA PRO A 151 -10.11 4.97 -18.55
C PRO A 151 -9.76 6.16 -19.45
N GLY A 152 -10.40 6.26 -20.61
CA GLY A 152 -10.09 7.24 -21.66
C GLY A 152 -10.25 6.63 -23.06
N LYS A 153 -10.39 7.47 -24.10
CA LYS A 153 -10.51 7.05 -25.52
C LYS A 153 -11.57 5.94 -25.75
N GLY A 154 -12.73 6.04 -25.07
CA GLY A 154 -13.84 5.08 -25.19
C GLY A 154 -13.85 3.94 -24.16
N ARG A 155 -12.84 3.85 -23.28
CA ARG A 155 -12.80 2.90 -22.16
C ARG A 155 -13.26 3.55 -20.85
N THR A 156 -13.97 2.79 -20.02
CA THR A 156 -14.45 3.19 -18.69
C THR A 156 -14.47 2.01 -17.72
N TYR A 157 -14.59 2.28 -16.42
CA TYR A 157 -14.78 1.23 -15.44
C TYR A 157 -16.14 0.54 -15.49
N ARG A 158 -16.11 -0.79 -15.36
CA ARG A 158 -17.28 -1.64 -15.13
C ARG A 158 -17.75 -1.47 -13.69
N HIS A 159 -18.80 -0.70 -13.47
CA HIS A 159 -19.50 -0.76 -12.19
C HIS A 159 -20.33 -2.05 -12.08
N THR A 160 -20.55 -2.57 -10.87
CA THR A 160 -21.43 -3.75 -10.65
C THR A 160 -22.83 -3.59 -11.25
N SER A 161 -23.34 -2.35 -11.31
CA SER A 161 -24.62 -2.03 -11.91
C SER A 161 -24.57 -1.72 -13.42
N LYS A 162 -23.39 -1.67 -14.04
CA LYS A 162 -23.21 -1.32 -15.46
C LYS A 162 -22.52 -2.46 -16.20
N ARG A 163 -23.28 -3.16 -17.05
CA ARG A 163 -22.75 -4.20 -17.94
C ARG A 163 -22.23 -3.55 -19.23
N LEU A 164 -20.93 -3.25 -19.26
CA LEU A 164 -20.28 -2.72 -20.45
C LEU A 164 -19.68 -3.86 -21.29
N PRO A 165 -19.68 -3.73 -22.63
CA PRO A 165 -18.89 -4.61 -23.49
C PRO A 165 -17.40 -4.60 -23.10
N LYS A 166 -16.70 -5.73 -23.31
CA LYS A 166 -15.32 -5.93 -22.83
C LYS A 166 -14.34 -4.92 -23.43
N GLU A 167 -14.50 -4.58 -24.70
CA GLU A 167 -13.73 -3.59 -25.44
C GLU A 167 -13.88 -2.16 -24.91
N LYS A 168 -14.99 -1.87 -24.20
CA LYS A 168 -15.23 -0.58 -23.54
C LYS A 168 -14.77 -0.56 -22.09
N ALA A 169 -14.27 -1.68 -21.58
CA ALA A 169 -13.84 -1.80 -20.21
C ALA A 169 -12.36 -1.45 -20.06
N CYS A 170 -12.02 -0.80 -18.95
CA CYS A 170 -10.65 -0.59 -18.53
C CYS A 170 -10.05 -1.88 -17.93
N ASN A 171 -8.80 -2.20 -18.29
CA ASN A 171 -8.07 -3.40 -17.86
C ASN A 171 -7.24 -3.17 -16.59
N SER A 172 -7.08 -1.92 -16.12
CA SER A 172 -6.42 -1.65 -14.84
C SER A 172 -7.34 -1.88 -13.63
N GLN A 173 -8.60 -2.29 -13.86
CA GLN A 173 -9.65 -2.24 -12.85
C GLN A 173 -9.65 -3.45 -11.91
N ILE A 174 -9.70 -3.19 -10.61
CA ILE A 174 -10.21 -4.08 -9.57
C ILE A 174 -11.60 -3.57 -9.16
N SER A 175 -12.60 -4.45 -9.13
CA SER A 175 -14.00 -4.04 -8.97
C SER A 175 -14.47 -3.98 -7.51
N HIS A 176 -15.35 -3.01 -7.22
CA HIS A 176 -16.00 -2.72 -5.92
C HIS A 176 -15.02 -2.54 -4.75
N LYS A 177 -15.09 -3.37 -3.71
CA LYS A 177 -14.24 -3.30 -2.52
C LYS A 177 -13.00 -4.12 -2.72
N PHE A 178 -11.83 -3.53 -2.53
CA PHE A 178 -10.55 -4.22 -2.63
C PHE A 178 -9.87 -4.28 -1.26
N GLN A 179 -9.68 -5.49 -0.74
CA GLN A 179 -8.99 -5.71 0.53
C GLN A 179 -7.54 -6.11 0.29
N ILE A 180 -6.62 -5.39 0.93
CA ILE A 180 -5.18 -5.57 0.84
C ILE A 180 -4.66 -5.87 2.24
N ALA A 181 -3.75 -6.84 2.35
CA ALA A 181 -3.21 -7.30 3.62
C ALA A 181 -4.33 -7.57 4.63
N LYS A 182 -5.34 -8.33 4.18
CA LYS A 182 -6.59 -8.53 4.93
C LYS A 182 -6.34 -9.07 6.34
N ILE A 183 -5.39 -9.99 6.47
CA ILE A 183 -4.97 -10.61 7.74
C ILE A 183 -3.44 -10.69 7.84
N GLY A 184 -2.72 -10.69 6.72
CA GLY A 184 -1.27 -10.82 6.72
C GLY A 184 -0.52 -9.54 7.06
N THR A 185 0.65 -9.70 7.66
CA THR A 185 1.48 -8.60 8.16
C THR A 185 2.66 -8.25 7.25
N LYS A 186 2.75 -8.87 6.07
CA LYS A 186 3.81 -8.66 5.08
C LYS A 186 3.40 -7.67 3.99
N SER A 187 4.25 -7.49 3.00
CA SER A 187 4.03 -6.51 1.94
C SER A 187 3.30 -7.05 0.72
N VAL A 188 2.47 -6.19 0.12
CA VAL A 188 1.91 -6.33 -1.22
C VAL A 188 2.35 -5.11 -2.02
N GLU A 189 3.22 -5.30 -3.01
CA GLU A 189 3.73 -4.23 -3.86
C GLU A 189 3.00 -4.16 -5.21
N PHE A 190 2.38 -3.02 -5.47
CA PHE A 190 1.71 -2.70 -6.73
C PHE A 190 2.70 -2.03 -7.67
N VAL A 191 3.11 -2.75 -8.72
CA VAL A 191 4.21 -2.34 -9.61
C VAL A 191 3.72 -1.56 -10.83
N GLY A 192 2.48 -1.81 -11.28
CA GLY A 192 1.88 -1.19 -12.46
C GLY A 192 0.74 -0.23 -12.14
N ASN A 193 0.01 0.18 -13.19
CA ASN A 193 -1.20 0.98 -13.04
C ASN A 193 -2.34 0.11 -12.49
N VAL A 194 -2.92 0.50 -11.36
CA VAL A 194 -4.05 -0.21 -10.76
C VAL A 194 -5.15 0.77 -10.43
N GLY A 195 -6.39 0.40 -10.71
CA GLY A 195 -7.56 1.22 -10.51
C GLY A 195 -8.63 0.49 -9.73
N VAL A 196 -9.17 1.07 -8.67
CA VAL A 196 -10.26 0.47 -7.89
C VAL A 196 -11.52 1.31 -8.03
N SER A 197 -12.63 0.67 -8.41
CA SER A 197 -13.86 1.41 -8.75
C SER A 197 -14.69 1.95 -7.57
N ASP A 198 -14.42 1.47 -6.34
CA ASP A 198 -15.12 1.88 -5.11
C ASP A 198 -14.09 2.05 -3.95
N GLU A 199 -14.18 1.25 -2.89
CA GLU A 199 -13.38 1.37 -1.66
C GLU A 199 -12.14 0.46 -1.65
N VAL A 200 -11.03 0.96 -1.11
CA VAL A 200 -9.82 0.18 -0.83
C VAL A 200 -9.61 0.12 0.67
N MET A 201 -9.35 -1.08 1.18
CA MET A 201 -9.14 -1.33 2.61
C MET A 201 -7.79 -2.01 2.81
N LEU A 202 -6.84 -1.27 3.35
CA LEU A 202 -5.60 -1.80 3.89
C LEU A 202 -5.81 -2.09 5.37
N GLN A 203 -5.86 -3.36 5.75
CA GLN A 203 -6.22 -3.74 7.10
C GLN A 203 -5.03 -3.99 8.01
N HIS A 204 -3.96 -4.58 7.48
CA HIS A 204 -2.73 -4.87 8.21
C HIS A 204 -1.53 -4.68 7.28
N GLY A 205 -0.35 -5.21 7.66
CA GLY A 205 0.80 -5.36 6.78
C GLY A 205 1.21 -4.09 6.05
N LYS A 206 1.71 -4.23 4.83
CA LYS A 206 2.20 -3.10 4.03
C LYS A 206 1.65 -3.13 2.61
N CYS A 207 1.01 -2.07 2.17
CA CYS A 207 0.67 -1.82 0.77
C CYS A 207 1.73 -0.88 0.19
N ILE A 208 2.56 -1.38 -0.73
CA ILE A 208 3.59 -0.57 -1.40
C ILE A 208 3.07 -0.16 -2.78
N ILE A 209 3.09 1.13 -3.08
CA ILE A 209 2.72 1.68 -4.38
C ILE A 209 4.00 2.12 -5.08
N SER A 210 4.39 1.37 -6.11
CA SER A 210 5.54 1.67 -6.98
C SER A 210 5.11 2.13 -8.39
N GLY A 211 3.83 1.99 -8.73
CA GLY A 211 3.22 2.50 -9.96
C GLY A 211 2.20 3.61 -9.70
N ASP A 212 1.18 3.73 -10.56
CA ASP A 212 0.04 4.63 -10.38
C ASP A 212 -1.16 3.85 -9.82
N PHE A 213 -1.49 4.08 -8.56
CA PHE A 213 -2.62 3.45 -7.89
C PHE A 213 -3.75 4.45 -7.76
N ARG A 214 -4.89 4.13 -8.36
CA ARG A 214 -6.07 4.97 -8.32
C ARG A 214 -7.26 4.26 -7.70
N PHE A 215 -8.11 5.00 -7.01
CA PHE A 215 -9.28 4.46 -6.32
C PHE A 215 -10.48 5.40 -6.47
N SER A 216 -11.67 4.94 -6.08
CA SER A 216 -12.93 5.70 -6.14
C SER A 216 -13.30 6.22 -7.54
N GLY A 217 -14.28 5.59 -8.21
CA GLY A 217 -14.85 6.21 -9.42
C GLY A 217 -15.44 5.31 -10.50
N ALA A 218 -16.56 4.63 -10.23
CA ALA A 218 -17.66 4.48 -11.20
C ALA A 218 -19.01 4.95 -10.62
N THR A 219 -19.06 5.06 -9.31
CA THR A 219 -20.23 5.38 -8.48
C THR A 219 -20.16 6.75 -7.81
N ASN A 220 -19.05 7.47 -7.96
CA ASN A 220 -18.75 8.67 -7.17
C ASN A 220 -18.71 8.35 -5.65
N LYS A 221 -18.16 7.18 -5.29
CA LYS A 221 -18.10 6.64 -3.94
C LYS A 221 -16.77 5.92 -3.74
N GLY A 222 -16.31 5.92 -2.48
CA GLY A 222 -15.19 5.14 -1.99
C GLY A 222 -13.98 5.98 -1.58
N ALA A 223 -13.13 5.38 -0.75
CA ALA A 223 -11.90 5.93 -0.18
C ALA A 223 -10.80 4.88 -0.17
N PHE A 224 -9.56 5.31 0.01
CA PHE A 224 -8.47 4.45 0.46
C PHE A 224 -8.37 4.53 1.98
N GLU A 225 -8.63 3.42 2.66
CA GLU A 225 -8.69 3.38 4.12
C GLU A 225 -7.58 2.46 4.65
N VAL A 226 -6.79 3.01 5.57
CA VAL A 226 -5.71 2.31 6.27
C VAL A 226 -6.11 2.11 7.73
N TYR A 227 -6.11 0.86 8.17
CA TYR A 227 -6.57 0.45 9.50
C TYR A 227 -5.48 -0.28 10.27
N ASP A 228 -5.68 -0.39 11.58
CA ASP A 228 -5.11 -1.42 12.47
C ASP A 228 -3.60 -1.67 12.29
N GLY A 229 -2.82 -0.59 12.18
CA GLY A 229 -1.36 -0.65 12.03
C GLY A 229 -0.83 -0.92 10.61
N GLY A 230 -1.72 -1.01 9.62
CA GLY A 230 -1.35 -1.14 8.22
C GLY A 230 -0.51 0.05 7.73
N ILE A 231 0.40 -0.23 6.80
CA ILE A 231 1.35 0.75 6.26
C ILE A 231 1.08 0.96 4.77
N LEU A 232 0.59 2.13 4.41
CA LEU A 232 0.58 2.62 3.04
C LEU A 232 1.94 3.25 2.74
N GLU A 233 2.73 2.61 1.88
CA GLU A 233 4.05 3.09 1.45
C GLU A 233 4.00 3.50 -0.01
N ILE A 234 4.44 4.72 -0.33
CA ILE A 234 4.59 5.20 -1.71
C ILE A 234 6.07 5.28 -2.03
N GLN A 235 6.51 4.53 -3.04
CA GLN A 235 7.90 4.46 -3.47
C GLN A 235 8.22 5.55 -4.50
N SER A 236 9.51 5.73 -4.78
CA SER A 236 10.02 6.63 -5.84
C SER A 236 9.20 6.52 -7.13
N GLY A 237 8.69 7.65 -7.62
CA GLY A 237 7.87 7.72 -8.85
C GLY A 237 6.44 7.21 -8.69
N GLY A 238 6.12 6.57 -7.57
CA GLY A 238 4.79 6.06 -7.24
C GLY A 238 3.78 7.19 -7.03
N ARG A 239 2.54 6.94 -7.44
CA ARG A 239 1.42 7.87 -7.28
C ARG A 239 0.21 7.17 -6.70
N ILE A 240 -0.44 7.83 -5.74
CA ILE A 240 -1.78 7.47 -5.27
C ILE A 240 -2.77 8.60 -5.56
N ALA A 241 -3.93 8.29 -6.13
CA ALA A 241 -4.94 9.31 -6.47
C ALA A 241 -6.39 8.79 -6.47
N PRO A 242 -7.41 9.59 -6.12
CA PRO A 242 -8.77 9.26 -6.49
C PRO A 242 -8.99 9.46 -8.01
N PHE A 243 -10.02 8.85 -8.61
CA PHE A 243 -10.38 9.19 -10.00
C PHE A 243 -11.13 10.51 -10.13
N ILE A 244 -11.77 10.96 -9.07
CA ILE A 244 -12.68 12.10 -9.08
C ILE A 244 -12.25 13.13 -8.04
N ASN A 245 -12.51 14.40 -8.33
CA ASN A 245 -12.08 15.50 -7.49
C ASN A 245 -13.13 15.88 -6.43
N THR A 246 -14.29 15.23 -6.42
CA THR A 246 -15.36 15.48 -5.45
C THR A 246 -15.95 14.15 -5.00
N ASN A 247 -16.32 14.03 -3.72
CA ASN A 247 -16.93 12.82 -3.19
C ASN A 247 -18.36 13.10 -2.70
N ALA A 248 -19.36 12.52 -3.39
CA ALA A 248 -20.76 12.79 -3.12
C ALA A 248 -21.28 12.18 -1.80
N LYS A 249 -20.59 11.20 -1.19
CA LYS A 249 -20.95 10.67 0.13
C LYS A 249 -20.34 11.48 1.27
N GLY A 250 -19.50 12.47 0.97
CA GLY A 250 -18.61 13.07 1.97
C GLY A 250 -17.72 12.03 2.62
N VAL A 251 -17.34 10.96 1.90
CA VAL A 251 -16.27 10.05 2.30
C VAL A 251 -14.98 10.58 1.65
N TYR A 252 -13.83 10.36 2.25
CA TYR A 252 -12.62 11.12 1.90
C TYR A 252 -11.75 10.38 0.92
N ASN A 253 -10.69 11.01 0.40
CA ASN A 253 -9.86 10.31 -0.57
C ASN A 253 -8.97 9.29 0.17
N ILE A 254 -8.22 9.72 1.19
CA ILE A 254 -7.34 8.83 1.94
C ILE A 254 -7.58 9.01 3.43
N ASN A 255 -7.79 7.91 4.13
CA ASN A 255 -7.98 7.90 5.57
C ASN A 255 -6.99 6.95 6.26
N ILE A 256 -6.32 7.47 7.28
CA ILE A 256 -5.39 6.72 8.11
C ILE A 256 -5.97 6.66 9.53
N TYR A 257 -6.35 5.46 9.97
CA TYR A 257 -7.01 5.23 11.26
C TYR A 257 -6.24 4.21 12.10
N ARG A 258 -6.53 4.18 13.42
CA ARG A 258 -6.17 3.07 14.33
C ARG A 258 -4.69 2.67 14.23
N ASN A 259 -3.80 3.65 14.36
CA ASN A 259 -2.34 3.49 14.27
C ASN A 259 -1.81 3.11 12.87
N GLY A 260 -2.63 3.25 11.83
CA GLY A 260 -2.19 3.15 10.45
C GLY A 260 -1.10 4.17 10.12
N VAL A 261 -0.34 3.87 9.07
CA VAL A 261 0.81 4.68 8.64
C VAL A 261 0.67 5.02 7.17
N LEU A 262 0.87 6.29 6.83
CA LEU A 262 1.27 6.72 5.49
C LEU A 262 2.77 7.00 5.51
N GLN A 263 3.53 6.42 4.61
CA GLN A 263 4.94 6.76 4.44
C GLN A 263 5.32 6.92 2.98
N ALA A 264 6.31 7.76 2.74
CA ALA A 264 6.96 7.89 1.44
C ALA A 264 8.39 7.38 1.55
N GLY A 265 8.74 6.41 0.72
CA GLY A 265 9.94 5.60 0.90
C GLY A 265 9.89 4.76 2.19
N SER A 266 11.01 4.11 2.48
CA SER A 266 11.26 3.38 3.73
C SER A 266 12.74 3.53 4.12
N PRO A 267 13.13 3.21 5.36
CA PRO A 267 14.55 3.20 5.73
C PRO A 267 15.42 2.35 4.79
N GLU A 268 14.88 1.24 4.27
CA GLU A 268 15.57 0.34 3.36
C GLU A 268 15.52 0.79 1.89
N ARG A 269 14.42 1.44 1.49
CA ARG A 269 14.24 2.00 0.14
C ARG A 269 13.82 3.47 0.27
N PRO A 270 14.78 4.36 0.62
CA PRO A 270 14.48 5.78 0.71
C PRO A 270 14.18 6.35 -0.67
N LEU A 271 13.38 7.41 -0.73
CA LEU A 271 13.05 8.09 -1.96
C LEU A 271 14.31 8.61 -2.65
N THR A 272 14.38 8.36 -3.96
CA THR A 272 15.42 8.85 -4.88
C THR A 272 14.86 9.84 -5.90
N GLU A 273 13.55 9.92 -6.01
CA GLU A 273 12.77 10.91 -6.75
C GLU A 273 11.45 11.15 -6.00
N ASP A 274 10.64 12.10 -6.47
CA ASP A 274 9.38 12.45 -5.84
C ASP A 274 8.39 11.26 -5.85
N ALA A 275 7.58 11.18 -4.79
CA ALA A 275 6.44 10.28 -4.65
C ALA A 275 5.17 11.13 -4.45
N TYR A 276 4.03 10.71 -4.99
CA TYR A 276 2.87 11.59 -5.17
C TYR A 276 1.61 11.12 -4.44
N VAL A 277 1.06 12.00 -3.60
CA VAL A 277 -0.29 11.91 -3.04
C VAL A 277 -1.14 12.96 -3.72
N CYS A 278 -1.98 12.52 -4.65
CA CYS A 278 -2.87 13.40 -5.40
C CYS A 278 -4.28 13.33 -4.81
N LEU A 279 -4.89 14.47 -4.51
CA LEU A 279 -6.13 14.56 -3.77
C LEU A 279 -7.21 15.29 -4.57
N GLY A 280 -8.47 14.94 -4.35
CA GLY A 280 -9.61 15.77 -4.75
C GLY A 280 -9.80 16.99 -3.84
N PHE A 281 -10.82 17.78 -4.15
CA PHE A 281 -11.27 18.88 -3.32
C PHE A 281 -11.99 18.38 -2.07
N ALA A 282 -11.93 19.19 -1.02
CA ALA A 282 -12.35 18.81 0.30
C ALA A 282 -12.78 20.03 1.13
N GLU A 283 -13.48 19.79 2.23
CA GLU A 283 -13.88 20.82 3.20
C GLU A 283 -13.06 20.64 4.49
N ASN A 284 -12.58 21.72 5.11
CA ASN A 284 -11.85 21.63 6.37
C ASN A 284 -12.72 21.90 7.62
N ASP A 285 -14.02 22.15 7.43
CA ASP A 285 -14.95 22.58 8.49
C ASP A 285 -15.38 21.44 9.44
N LYS A 286 -15.25 20.18 9.01
CA LYS A 286 -15.73 19.01 9.75
C LYS A 286 -14.71 17.88 9.78
N PRO A 287 -14.66 17.08 10.86
CA PRO A 287 -13.77 15.95 10.97
C PRO A 287 -13.94 14.97 9.82
N GLY A 288 -12.79 14.60 9.29
CA GLY A 288 -12.64 13.77 8.14
C GLY A 288 -12.82 14.52 6.81
N ARG A 289 -13.51 15.67 6.70
CA ARG A 289 -13.95 16.27 5.41
C ARG A 289 -12.88 16.66 4.41
N SER A 290 -11.63 16.43 4.79
CA SER A 290 -10.40 16.62 4.04
C SER A 290 -10.18 15.59 2.92
N GLY A 291 -9.25 15.89 2.02
CA GLY A 291 -8.76 14.94 1.02
C GLY A 291 -7.90 13.85 1.67
N LEU A 292 -7.15 14.20 2.71
CA LEU A 292 -6.39 13.27 3.55
C LEU A 292 -6.77 13.49 5.03
N TYR A 293 -7.13 12.42 5.71
CA TYR A 293 -7.36 12.41 7.15
C TYR A 293 -6.38 11.43 7.83
N SER A 294 -5.70 11.90 8.86
CA SER A 294 -4.86 11.07 9.74
C SER A 294 -5.35 11.21 11.17
N ALA A 295 -5.88 10.12 11.72
CA ALA A 295 -6.46 10.06 13.05
C ALA A 295 -5.40 10.20 14.15
N LEU A 296 -5.87 10.41 15.38
CA LEU A 296 -5.01 10.35 16.56
C LEU A 296 -4.30 8.99 16.66
N GLY A 297 -2.99 9.00 16.91
CA GLY A 297 -2.16 7.79 16.97
C GLY A 297 -1.67 7.25 15.61
N SER A 298 -2.22 7.74 14.50
CA SER A 298 -1.71 7.42 13.16
C SER A 298 -0.42 8.18 12.85
N MET A 299 0.34 7.70 11.86
CA MET A 299 1.65 8.27 11.53
C MET A 299 1.76 8.69 10.07
N ILE A 300 2.48 9.78 9.83
CA ILE A 300 2.96 10.14 8.48
C ILE A 300 4.47 10.33 8.51
N ARG A 301 5.19 9.70 7.58
CA ARG A 301 6.66 9.70 7.51
C ARG A 301 7.19 9.90 6.10
N VAL A 302 8.37 10.50 5.99
CA VAL A 302 9.14 10.57 4.74
C VAL A 302 10.54 10.03 4.99
N TYR A 303 10.95 9.08 4.18
CA TYR A 303 12.30 8.54 4.14
C TYR A 303 12.89 8.90 2.79
N SER A 304 13.79 9.90 2.77
CA SER A 304 14.37 10.42 1.54
C SER A 304 15.89 10.31 1.57
N ALA A 305 16.48 9.92 0.44
CA ALA A 305 17.92 9.94 0.25
C ALA A 305 18.45 11.38 0.09
N ASN A 306 17.62 12.26 -0.47
CA ASN A 306 17.88 13.69 -0.56
C ASN A 306 16.55 14.47 -0.44
N PRO A 307 16.18 14.95 0.77
CA PRO A 307 14.86 15.57 1.00
C PRO A 307 14.63 16.89 0.25
N LYS A 308 15.65 17.44 -0.44
CA LYS A 308 15.49 18.59 -1.34
C LYS A 308 15.10 18.22 -2.78
N GLN A 309 15.30 16.96 -3.18
CA GLN A 309 15.12 16.49 -4.56
C GLN A 309 14.14 15.31 -4.68
N ALA A 310 14.03 14.50 -3.63
CA ALA A 310 13.17 13.33 -3.57
C ALA A 310 12.18 13.48 -2.41
N ARG A 311 10.96 13.94 -2.71
CA ARG A 311 10.01 14.43 -1.71
C ARG A 311 8.71 13.65 -1.76
N LEU A 312 7.96 13.71 -0.66
CA LEU A 312 6.52 13.43 -0.70
C LEU A 312 5.78 14.66 -1.21
N VAL A 313 5.17 14.56 -2.38
CA VAL A 313 4.42 15.63 -3.04
C VAL A 313 2.93 15.45 -2.77
N PHE A 314 2.33 16.39 -2.08
CA PHE A 314 0.88 16.53 -1.99
C PHE A 314 0.41 17.49 -3.07
N THR A 315 -0.51 17.06 -3.92
CA THR A 315 -1.09 17.90 -4.98
C THR A 315 -2.55 17.57 -5.24
N SER A 316 -3.24 18.32 -6.11
CA SER A 316 -4.58 17.96 -6.56
C SER A 316 -4.54 17.13 -7.84
N ILE A 317 -5.51 16.25 -8.05
CA ILE A 317 -5.68 15.61 -9.36
C ILE A 317 -6.04 16.63 -10.44
N THR A 318 -6.58 17.80 -10.08
CA THR A 318 -6.97 18.84 -11.04
C THR A 318 -5.80 19.64 -11.58
N SER A 319 -4.66 19.66 -10.87
CA SER A 319 -3.42 20.30 -11.36
C SER A 319 -2.62 19.39 -12.29
N ILE A 320 -3.03 18.13 -12.46
CA ILE A 320 -2.31 17.15 -13.29
C ILE A 320 -2.84 17.23 -14.73
N ASP A 321 -1.96 17.60 -15.65
CA ASP A 321 -2.32 17.70 -17.07
C ASP A 321 -2.83 16.36 -17.62
N GLY A 322 -3.92 16.44 -18.38
CA GLY A 322 -4.55 15.28 -19.00
C GLY A 322 -5.13 14.25 -18.03
N PHE A 323 -5.27 14.54 -16.73
CA PHE A 323 -5.88 13.60 -15.79
C PHE A 323 -7.33 13.29 -16.18
N VAL A 324 -7.71 12.01 -16.08
CA VAL A 324 -9.04 11.51 -16.46
C VAL A 324 -9.66 10.68 -15.34
N ASP A 325 -10.97 10.83 -15.18
CA ASP A 325 -11.76 10.08 -14.20
C ASP A 325 -12.06 8.64 -14.66
N GLY A 326 -12.77 7.89 -13.82
CA GLY A 326 -13.13 6.50 -14.12
C GLY A 326 -14.10 6.33 -15.30
N GLN A 327 -14.65 7.43 -15.81
CA GLN A 327 -15.49 7.52 -17.00
C GLN A 327 -14.70 7.99 -18.23
N GLY A 328 -13.40 8.25 -18.08
CA GLY A 328 -12.52 8.74 -19.14
C GLY A 328 -12.70 10.23 -19.45
N ARG A 329 -13.35 10.99 -18.57
CA ARG A 329 -13.55 12.44 -18.71
C ARG A 329 -12.38 13.17 -18.07
N LYS A 330 -11.89 14.26 -18.69
CA LYS A 330 -10.84 15.08 -18.10
C LYS A 330 -11.27 15.67 -16.76
N VAL A 331 -10.35 15.74 -15.82
CA VAL A 331 -10.58 16.26 -14.47
C VAL A 331 -9.71 17.48 -14.23
N GLY A 332 -10.34 18.64 -14.05
CA GLY A 332 -9.65 19.89 -13.68
C GLY A 332 -8.96 20.64 -14.82
N ASP A 333 -8.34 21.76 -14.45
CA ASP A 333 -7.49 22.60 -15.29
C ASP A 333 -6.13 22.75 -14.60
N PRO A 334 -5.02 22.32 -15.22
CA PRO A 334 -3.68 22.41 -14.64
C PRO A 334 -3.20 23.84 -14.39
N ASN A 335 -3.90 24.85 -14.92
CA ASN A 335 -3.58 26.26 -14.71
C ASN A 335 -4.44 26.94 -13.63
N GLU A 336 -5.44 26.25 -13.06
CA GLU A 336 -6.28 26.81 -11.98
C GLU A 336 -5.55 26.68 -10.64
N ASP A 337 -5.44 27.77 -9.88
CA ASP A 337 -4.88 27.74 -8.52
C ASP A 337 -5.94 27.35 -7.47
N ALA A 338 -5.48 26.87 -6.32
CA ALA A 338 -6.37 26.58 -5.20
C ALA A 338 -7.06 27.87 -4.71
N LYS A 339 -8.40 27.90 -4.74
CA LYS A 339 -9.18 29.08 -4.36
C LYS A 339 -10.51 28.71 -3.70
N GLY A 340 -10.82 29.38 -2.57
CA GLY A 340 -12.04 29.11 -1.82
C GLY A 340 -12.11 27.66 -1.38
N ASN A 341 -13.22 26.97 -1.67
CA ASN A 341 -13.43 25.55 -1.38
C ASN A 341 -12.90 24.60 -2.48
N LYS A 342 -12.25 25.14 -3.53
CA LYS A 342 -11.60 24.36 -4.57
C LYS A 342 -10.11 24.27 -4.30
N GLY A 343 -9.73 23.39 -3.40
CA GLY A 343 -8.34 23.10 -3.11
C GLY A 343 -8.18 21.87 -2.24
N VAL A 344 -6.93 21.45 -2.04
CA VAL A 344 -6.62 20.35 -1.14
C VAL A 344 -6.72 20.83 0.29
N ALA A 345 -7.55 20.14 1.07
CA ALA A 345 -7.56 20.22 2.53
C ALA A 345 -7.11 18.89 3.13
N MET A 346 -6.42 18.94 4.26
CA MET A 346 -5.86 17.81 5.01
C MET A 346 -6.08 18.04 6.49
N GLN A 347 -6.43 16.98 7.21
CA GLN A 347 -6.64 16.99 8.66
C GLN A 347 -5.70 15.98 9.29
N LEU A 348 -4.73 16.48 10.03
CA LEU A 348 -3.58 15.71 10.51
C LEU A 348 -3.56 15.76 12.03
N ALA A 349 -4.21 14.79 12.65
CA ALA A 349 -4.26 14.62 14.10
C ALA A 349 -3.24 13.60 14.63
N GLY A 350 -2.65 12.80 13.74
CA GLY A 350 -1.60 11.84 14.06
C GLY A 350 -0.23 12.48 14.33
N ASP A 351 0.76 11.63 14.59
CA ASP A 351 2.17 12.02 14.63
C ASP A 351 2.67 12.20 13.19
N VAL A 352 2.77 13.44 12.73
CA VAL A 352 3.21 13.77 11.37
C VAL A 352 4.62 14.34 11.40
N GLN A 353 5.56 13.54 10.92
CA GLN A 353 6.98 13.90 10.83
C GLN A 353 7.36 13.98 9.36
N LEU A 354 7.51 15.21 8.87
CA LEU A 354 7.88 15.47 7.49
C LEU A 354 9.32 15.99 7.43
N ASP A 355 10.15 15.28 6.69
CA ASP A 355 11.48 15.72 6.27
C ASP A 355 11.60 15.48 4.76
N GLY A 356 11.30 16.52 3.97
CA GLY A 356 11.24 16.45 2.51
C GLY A 356 9.84 16.27 1.97
N ALA A 357 9.00 17.30 2.10
CA ALA A 357 7.66 17.33 1.51
C ALA A 357 7.44 18.58 0.66
N HIS A 358 6.66 18.42 -0.40
CA HIS A 358 6.20 19.51 -1.24
C HIS A 358 4.68 19.57 -1.22
N PHE A 359 4.14 20.74 -0.92
CA PHE A 359 2.71 20.99 -0.94
C PHE A 359 2.38 21.89 -2.13
N ASP A 360 1.77 21.31 -3.15
CA ASP A 360 1.27 22.01 -4.32
C ASP A 360 -0.27 21.97 -4.26
N TYR A 361 -0.99 23.05 -4.56
CA TYR A 361 -2.47 23.06 -4.53
C TYR A 361 -3.17 23.08 -3.16
N ILE A 362 -2.60 23.70 -2.14
CA ILE A 362 -3.25 23.81 -0.82
C ILE A 362 -4.15 25.05 -0.76
N MET A 363 -5.40 24.89 -0.30
CA MET A 363 -6.29 26.04 -0.05
C MET A 363 -5.87 26.83 1.19
N SER A 364 -6.40 28.04 1.37
CA SER A 364 -6.25 28.78 2.63
C SER A 364 -6.72 27.93 3.79
N ASP A 365 -5.93 27.88 4.86
CA ASP A 365 -6.17 27.02 6.03
C ASP A 365 -6.35 25.53 5.68
N GLY A 366 -5.81 25.08 4.54
CA GLY A 366 -6.00 23.73 4.03
C GLY A 366 -5.29 22.65 4.85
N ILE A 367 -4.25 22.97 5.62
CA ILE A 367 -3.54 22.02 6.48
C ILE A 367 -4.01 22.23 7.92
N GLY A 368 -5.05 21.49 8.32
CA GLY A 368 -5.53 21.45 9.69
C GLY A 368 -4.67 20.52 10.54
N LEU A 369 -3.99 21.06 11.54
CA LEU A 369 -3.17 20.30 12.49
C LEU A 369 -3.81 20.30 13.87
N PHE A 370 -3.83 19.16 14.55
CA PHE A 370 -4.31 19.12 15.95
C PHE A 370 -3.51 20.07 16.85
N ASP A 371 -2.18 20.01 16.74
CA ASP A 371 -1.27 21.02 17.26
C ASP A 371 -0.61 21.74 16.09
N LYS A 372 -0.98 23.00 15.88
CA LYS A 372 -0.43 23.83 14.81
C LYS A 372 1.09 23.99 14.91
N ASP A 373 1.65 23.90 16.11
CA ASP A 373 3.08 24.11 16.34
C ASP A 373 3.90 22.87 15.94
N MET A 374 3.26 21.72 15.68
CA MET A 374 3.90 20.54 15.11
C MET A 374 4.61 20.84 13.78
N ALA A 375 4.09 21.77 12.99
CA ALA A 375 4.71 22.17 11.73
C ALA A 375 6.10 22.81 11.92
N ASN A 376 6.42 23.32 13.11
CA ASN A 376 7.73 23.91 13.40
C ASN A 376 8.85 22.86 13.42
N ASP A 377 8.50 21.59 13.66
CA ASP A 377 9.46 20.47 13.68
C ASP A 377 9.69 19.88 12.29
N TRP A 378 8.89 20.27 11.29
CA TRP A 378 9.04 19.78 9.92
C TRP A 378 10.27 20.37 9.24
N LYS A 379 10.93 19.56 8.42
CA LYS A 379 12.17 19.91 7.72
C LYS A 379 12.00 19.79 6.21
N ASN A 380 12.74 20.60 5.46
CA ASN A 380 12.76 20.57 3.99
C ASN A 380 11.35 20.65 3.37
N ILE A 381 10.51 21.55 3.89
CA ILE A 381 9.15 21.78 3.41
C ILE A 381 9.11 22.90 2.38
N THR A 382 8.38 22.68 1.30
CA THR A 382 8.20 23.67 0.23
C THR A 382 6.73 23.77 -0.18
N PHE A 383 6.31 24.95 -0.61
CA PHE A 383 4.96 25.22 -1.10
C PHE A 383 5.01 25.65 -2.57
N GLY A 384 4.16 25.05 -3.39
CA GLY A 384 4.06 25.30 -4.83
C GLY A 384 3.22 26.55 -5.15
N LYS A 385 3.30 26.97 -6.42
CA LYS A 385 2.61 28.17 -6.92
C LYS A 385 1.08 28.07 -6.90
N HIS A 386 0.55 26.84 -6.95
CA HIS A 386 -0.88 26.60 -6.98
C HIS A 386 -1.54 26.69 -5.59
N CYS A 387 -0.75 26.89 -4.53
CA CYS A 387 -1.30 27.15 -3.21
C CYS A 387 -1.99 28.51 -3.15
N ALA A 388 -3.06 28.61 -2.36
CA ALA A 388 -3.84 29.84 -2.18
C ALA A 388 -3.03 31.01 -1.57
N SER A 389 -1.84 30.73 -1.03
CA SER A 389 -0.93 31.70 -0.44
C SER A 389 0.51 31.18 -0.58
N SER A 390 1.46 32.08 -0.83
CA SER A 390 2.89 31.79 -0.76
C SER A 390 3.43 31.77 0.68
N ASN A 391 2.69 32.34 1.64
CA ASN A 391 3.01 32.27 3.05
C ASN A 391 2.38 31.03 3.68
N ALA A 392 3.22 30.11 4.15
CA ALA A 392 2.83 28.85 4.79
C ALA A 392 1.91 29.05 6.00
N LYS A 393 2.05 30.15 6.75
CA LYS A 393 1.20 30.46 7.90
C LYS A 393 -0.28 30.66 7.55
N ASN A 394 -0.58 30.99 6.29
CA ASN A 394 -1.96 31.14 5.80
C ASN A 394 -2.51 29.83 5.19
N LEU A 395 -1.70 28.78 5.15
CA LEU A 395 -2.09 27.45 4.67
C LEU A 395 -2.23 26.46 5.83
N ILE A 396 -1.60 26.73 6.96
CA ILE A 396 -1.59 25.89 8.15
C ILE A 396 -2.47 26.52 9.22
N THR A 397 -3.46 25.77 9.69
CA THR A 397 -4.35 26.18 10.76
C THR A 397 -4.36 25.15 11.88
N LYS A 398 -4.82 25.58 13.06
CA LYS A 398 -5.23 24.62 14.08
C LYS A 398 -6.54 23.98 13.62
N MET A 399 -6.60 22.66 13.70
CA MET A 399 -7.79 21.89 13.33
C MET A 399 -8.94 22.22 14.27
N ASP A 400 -10.06 22.67 13.71
CA ASP A 400 -11.30 22.98 14.46
C ASP A 400 -12.05 21.71 14.88
N ALA A 401 -11.90 20.65 14.08
CA ALA A 401 -12.51 19.36 14.27
C ALA A 401 -11.90 18.56 15.45
N ASP A 402 -12.74 17.89 16.25
CA ASP A 402 -12.27 16.98 17.31
C ASP A 402 -11.57 15.77 16.67
N PRO A 403 -10.26 15.56 16.92
CA PRO A 403 -9.51 14.45 16.36
C PRO A 403 -10.00 13.06 16.81
N ASN A 404 -10.80 12.99 17.89
CA ASN A 404 -11.35 11.74 18.43
C ASN A 404 -12.70 11.33 17.84
N SER A 405 -13.27 12.13 16.94
CA SER A 405 -14.60 11.88 16.37
C SER A 405 -14.55 10.83 15.25
N TYR A 406 -15.38 9.78 15.37
CA TYR A 406 -15.50 8.68 14.40
C TYR A 406 -16.24 9.10 13.15
N TYR A 407 -15.67 8.77 11.99
CA TYR A 407 -16.27 9.12 10.70
C TYR A 407 -16.79 7.89 9.94
N HIS A 408 -18.05 7.57 10.17
CA HIS A 408 -18.94 7.11 9.10
C HIS A 408 -20.31 7.75 9.32
N GLY A 409 -20.94 8.26 8.25
CA GLY A 409 -22.24 8.93 8.29
C GLY A 409 -23.45 8.04 8.66
N ARG A 410 -23.29 7.04 9.53
CA ARG A 410 -24.37 6.17 10.03
C ARG A 410 -24.97 6.62 11.36
N GLY A 411 -24.57 7.79 11.89
CA GLY A 411 -25.17 8.36 13.09
C GLY A 411 -24.83 7.61 14.39
N ASP A 412 -23.91 6.65 14.35
CA ASP A 412 -23.35 5.97 15.52
C ASP A 412 -22.02 6.61 15.92
N GLN A 413 -22.10 7.78 16.56
CA GLN A 413 -20.94 8.42 17.19
C GLN A 413 -20.48 7.61 18.41
N LYS A 414 -19.85 6.45 18.20
CA LYS A 414 -18.91 5.88 19.17
C LYS A 414 -17.56 6.48 18.84
N SER A 415 -16.84 7.03 19.82
CA SER A 415 -15.56 7.73 19.58
C SER A 415 -14.56 6.84 18.82
N GLU A 416 -13.79 7.41 17.87
CA GLU A 416 -12.61 6.74 17.30
C GLU A 416 -11.76 6.22 18.45
N TYR A 417 -11.64 6.99 19.52
CA TYR A 417 -10.96 6.58 20.74
C TYR A 417 -11.39 5.18 21.25
N GLY A 418 -12.68 4.89 21.32
CA GLY A 418 -13.18 3.57 21.75
C GLY A 418 -12.90 2.45 20.74
N LEU A 419 -12.88 2.76 19.44
CA LEU A 419 -12.55 1.81 18.39
C LEU A 419 -11.05 1.60 18.24
N THR A 420 -10.24 2.64 18.40
CA THR A 420 -8.79 2.60 18.51
C THR A 420 -8.38 1.83 19.75
N LEU A 421 -9.01 2.05 20.92
CA LEU A 421 -8.73 1.26 22.12
C LEU A 421 -9.13 -0.21 21.94
N LYS A 422 -10.29 -0.48 21.32
CA LYS A 422 -10.69 -1.84 20.96
C LYS A 422 -9.81 -2.46 19.90
N ALA A 423 -9.32 -1.70 18.93
CA ALA A 423 -8.41 -2.17 17.90
C ALA A 423 -7.04 -2.43 18.49
N MET A 424 -6.52 -1.55 19.36
CA MET A 424 -5.31 -1.80 20.14
C MET A 424 -5.48 -3.02 21.04
N THR A 425 -6.65 -3.22 21.65
CA THR A 425 -6.95 -4.40 22.49
C THR A 425 -7.13 -5.66 21.65
N SER A 426 -7.78 -5.58 20.49
CA SER A 426 -8.01 -6.67 19.54
C SER A 426 -6.75 -7.03 18.80
N MET A 427 -5.88 -6.07 18.49
CA MET A 427 -4.54 -6.26 17.98
C MET A 427 -3.71 -6.87 19.10
N SER A 428 -3.74 -6.35 20.33
CA SER A 428 -3.09 -6.98 21.48
C SER A 428 -3.60 -8.40 21.77
N LYS A 429 -4.87 -8.70 21.47
CA LYS A 429 -5.50 -10.02 21.59
C LYS A 429 -5.23 -10.92 20.38
N HIS A 430 -5.18 -10.39 19.16
CA HIS A 430 -4.90 -11.11 17.93
C HIS A 430 -3.41 -11.44 17.84
N LEU A 431 -2.55 -10.45 18.11
CA LEU A 431 -1.16 -10.66 18.48
C LEU A 431 -1.10 -11.62 19.68
N GLY A 432 -1.85 -11.42 20.77
CA GLY A 432 -1.84 -12.34 21.93
C GLY A 432 -2.30 -13.79 21.67
N GLU A 433 -3.18 -14.02 20.69
CA GLU A 433 -3.63 -15.34 20.23
C GLU A 433 -2.61 -15.98 19.27
N TYR A 434 -1.71 -15.19 18.68
CA TYR A 434 -0.59 -15.61 17.81
C TYR A 434 0.81 -15.40 18.43
N GLU A 435 0.94 -14.87 19.65
CA GLU A 435 2.19 -14.43 20.27
C GLU A 435 2.33 -14.82 21.75
N PRO A 436 3.25 -15.73 22.10
CA PRO A 436 3.60 -16.00 23.49
C PRO A 436 4.56 -14.97 24.13
N PHE A 437 4.94 -13.90 23.42
CA PHE A 437 5.93 -12.92 23.90
C PHE A 437 5.56 -11.49 23.56
N GLN A 438 5.38 -10.67 24.59
CA GLN A 438 5.26 -9.22 24.44
C GLN A 438 6.68 -8.62 24.30
N LEU A 439 6.98 -8.05 23.13
CA LEU A 439 8.08 -7.11 22.99
C LEU A 439 7.64 -5.76 23.54
N GLN A 440 8.51 -5.12 24.31
CA GLN A 440 8.33 -3.72 24.67
C GLN A 440 8.63 -2.93 23.38
N THR A 441 7.57 -2.50 22.70
CA THR A 441 7.62 -1.89 21.35
C THR A 441 8.26 -0.50 21.34
N LEU A 442 8.57 0.04 22.51
CA LEU A 442 9.12 1.37 22.71
C LEU A 442 10.31 1.29 23.67
N PRO A 443 11.51 1.76 23.26
CA PRO A 443 12.64 1.94 24.16
C PRO A 443 12.27 2.77 25.40
N GLU A 444 12.91 2.55 26.56
CA GLU A 444 12.61 3.26 27.82
C GLU A 444 12.77 4.78 27.73
N ASN A 445 13.51 5.28 26.73
CA ASN A 445 13.66 6.71 26.45
C ASN A 445 12.68 7.26 25.40
N THR A 446 11.68 6.47 25.00
CA THR A 446 10.62 6.95 24.11
C THR A 446 9.85 8.06 24.79
N LYS A 447 9.93 9.27 24.23
CA LYS A 447 9.09 10.37 24.66
C LYS A 447 7.66 10.07 24.23
N LEU A 448 6.80 9.79 25.21
CA LEU A 448 5.37 9.75 25.01
C LEU A 448 4.85 11.19 24.97
N ARG A 449 4.10 11.51 23.92
CA ARG A 449 3.39 12.78 23.82
C ARG A 449 1.93 12.53 24.19
N LYS A 450 1.38 13.35 25.09
CA LYS A 450 -0.07 13.40 25.30
C LYS A 450 -0.71 14.16 24.15
N VAL A 451 -1.60 13.49 23.44
CA VAL A 451 -2.34 14.04 22.30
C VAL A 451 -3.84 13.90 22.56
N GLY A 452 -4.65 14.87 22.15
CA GLY A 452 -6.05 15.02 22.57
C GLY A 452 -6.27 16.10 23.64
N SER A 453 -7.53 16.30 24.05
CA SER A 453 -7.92 17.33 25.03
C SER A 453 -8.80 16.76 26.15
N GLY A 454 -8.78 17.41 27.32
CA GLY A 454 -9.58 16.99 28.48
C GLY A 454 -9.28 15.55 28.93
N GLY A 455 -10.30 14.83 29.37
CA GLY A 455 -10.20 13.44 29.82
C GLY A 455 -9.96 12.41 28.70
N ASN A 456 -9.92 12.83 27.43
CA ASN A 456 -9.76 11.97 26.25
C ASN A 456 -8.34 12.04 25.67
N GLN A 457 -7.35 12.44 26.48
CA GLN A 457 -5.95 12.41 26.07
C GLN A 457 -5.45 10.97 25.92
N ILE A 458 -4.66 10.71 24.87
CA ILE A 458 -3.94 9.45 24.68
C ILE A 458 -2.44 9.73 24.71
N GLU A 459 -1.68 8.79 25.26
CA GLU A 459 -0.22 8.80 25.18
C GLU A 459 0.20 8.10 23.90
N THR A 460 0.78 8.85 22.96
CA THR A 460 1.32 8.29 21.71
C THR A 460 2.85 8.32 21.75
N PRO A 461 3.53 7.26 21.30
CA PRO A 461 4.96 7.32 21.06
C PRO A 461 5.28 8.30 19.94
N VAL A 462 6.25 9.17 20.15
CA VAL A 462 6.92 9.89 19.07
C VAL A 462 8.04 8.96 18.56
N ALA A 463 8.07 8.66 17.27
CA ALA A 463 9.17 7.87 16.70
C ALA A 463 10.52 8.54 17.07
N VAL A 464 11.39 7.79 17.76
CA VAL A 464 12.66 8.32 18.25
C VAL A 464 13.70 8.16 17.14
N ILE A 465 14.12 9.28 16.54
CA ILE A 465 15.39 9.35 15.81
C ILE A 465 16.48 9.45 16.87
N PHE A 466 17.45 8.54 16.85
CA PHE A 466 18.57 8.57 17.77
C PHE A 466 19.74 9.34 17.14
N ASN A 467 20.16 10.43 17.77
CA ASN A 467 21.36 11.18 17.36
C ASN A 467 22.64 10.60 18.01
N GLU A 468 22.50 9.52 18.79
CA GLU A 468 23.57 8.87 19.54
C GLU A 468 23.38 7.35 19.49
N PRO A 469 24.45 6.54 19.64
CA PRO A 469 24.33 5.10 19.72
C PRO A 469 23.36 4.63 20.81
N VAL A 470 22.48 3.69 20.46
CA VAL A 470 21.46 3.14 21.37
C VAL A 470 21.84 1.75 21.86
N LYS A 471 21.40 1.39 23.07
CA LYS A 471 21.49 0.02 23.60
C LYS A 471 20.11 -0.60 23.61
N VAL A 472 19.95 -1.75 22.96
CA VAL A 472 18.69 -2.48 22.88
C VAL A 472 18.74 -3.70 23.80
N GLU A 473 17.83 -3.74 24.77
CA GLU A 473 17.61 -4.91 25.63
C GLU A 473 16.45 -5.77 25.11
N ILE A 474 16.65 -7.09 25.09
CA ILE A 474 15.64 -8.06 24.70
C ILE A 474 15.32 -8.94 25.91
N LYS A 475 14.04 -9.12 26.22
CA LYS A 475 13.58 -9.98 27.32
C LYS A 475 12.63 -11.05 26.78
N THR A 476 12.65 -12.24 27.38
CA THR A 476 11.72 -13.33 27.09
C THR A 476 11.04 -13.79 28.37
N LYS A 477 9.72 -14.05 28.30
CA LYS A 477 8.93 -14.56 29.41
C LYS A 477 8.98 -16.09 29.52
N VAL A 478 9.64 -16.80 28.60
CA VAL A 478 9.74 -18.26 28.60
C VAL A 478 11.09 -18.65 29.19
N PRO A 479 11.10 -19.21 30.42
CA PRO A 479 12.34 -19.65 31.04
C PRO A 479 13.06 -20.69 30.18
N GLY A 480 14.37 -20.51 30.01
CA GLY A 480 15.24 -21.41 29.25
C GLY A 480 15.19 -21.24 27.73
N ALA A 481 14.46 -20.26 27.19
CA ALA A 481 14.54 -19.93 25.76
C ALA A 481 15.83 -19.14 25.45
N LYS A 482 16.54 -19.53 24.38
CA LYS A 482 17.70 -18.83 23.83
C LYS A 482 17.24 -17.85 22.74
N ILE A 483 17.46 -16.56 22.94
CA ILE A 483 17.18 -15.55 21.92
C ILE A 483 18.36 -15.49 20.94
N ARG A 484 18.05 -15.47 19.65
CA ARG A 484 18.95 -15.27 18.52
C ARG A 484 18.59 -13.98 17.82
N TYR A 485 19.57 -13.31 17.25
CA TYR A 485 19.33 -12.05 16.54
C TYR A 485 20.25 -11.87 15.33
N THR A 486 19.84 -10.97 14.45
CA THR A 486 20.63 -10.44 13.33
C THR A 486 20.40 -8.92 13.28
N THR A 487 21.38 -8.18 12.80
CA THR A 487 21.34 -6.70 12.73
C THR A 487 21.22 -6.19 11.29
N ASP A 488 21.09 -7.09 10.33
CA ASP A 488 20.93 -6.81 8.90
C ASP A 488 19.50 -7.08 8.41
N GLY A 489 18.60 -7.49 9.31
CA GLY A 489 17.23 -7.83 8.99
C GLY A 489 17.00 -9.29 8.60
N SER A 490 18.05 -10.09 8.40
CA SER A 490 17.94 -11.49 7.99
C SER A 490 17.29 -12.39 9.05
N GLU A 491 16.72 -13.53 8.64
CA GLU A 491 16.10 -14.48 9.56
C GLU A 491 17.13 -15.06 10.56
N PRO A 492 16.96 -14.90 11.88
CA PRO A 492 17.85 -15.51 12.85
C PRO A 492 17.65 -17.02 12.84
N THR A 493 18.76 -17.75 12.75
CA THR A 493 18.78 -19.21 12.80
C THR A 493 19.38 -19.71 14.11
N GLY A 494 19.42 -21.04 14.30
CA GLY A 494 20.09 -21.64 15.45
C GLY A 494 21.59 -21.32 15.55
N SER A 495 22.23 -20.88 14.46
CA SER A 495 23.64 -20.46 14.41
C SER A 495 23.84 -18.95 14.50
N SER A 496 22.79 -18.13 14.43
CA SER A 496 22.89 -16.68 14.59
C SER A 496 23.42 -16.29 15.97
N PRO A 497 23.97 -15.08 16.16
CA PRO A 497 24.39 -14.57 17.46
C PRO A 497 23.33 -14.78 18.55
N ALA A 498 23.74 -15.34 19.68
CA ALA A 498 22.88 -15.45 20.87
C ALA A 498 22.83 -14.10 21.59
N TYR A 499 21.64 -13.66 21.98
CA TYR A 499 21.50 -12.51 22.85
C TYR A 499 21.98 -12.87 24.27
N SER A 500 23.05 -12.22 24.71
CA SER A 500 23.67 -12.40 26.03
C SER A 500 23.72 -11.10 26.85
N GLY A 501 23.29 -9.98 26.28
CA GLY A 501 23.31 -8.66 26.87
C GLY A 501 22.89 -7.60 25.86
N ALA A 502 22.73 -6.35 26.31
CA ALA A 502 22.21 -5.26 25.48
C ALA A 502 23.01 -5.09 24.17
N ILE A 503 22.31 -4.98 23.05
CA ILE A 503 22.88 -4.83 21.71
C ILE A 503 23.13 -3.34 21.47
N LYS A 504 24.40 -2.94 21.34
CA LYS A 504 24.76 -1.56 21.00
C LYS A 504 24.63 -1.34 19.49
N LEU A 505 23.77 -0.40 19.11
CA LEU A 505 23.52 0.03 17.74
C LEU A 505 24.15 1.41 17.53
N THR A 506 25.06 1.53 16.57
CA THR A 506 25.79 2.79 16.28
C THR A 506 25.40 3.43 14.95
N LYS A 507 24.54 2.78 14.17
CA LYS A 507 24.01 3.25 12.88
C LYS A 507 22.61 2.67 12.67
N THR A 508 21.86 3.20 11.71
CA THR A 508 20.55 2.65 11.36
C THR A 508 20.63 1.14 11.16
N THR A 509 19.85 0.40 11.96
CA THR A 509 19.97 -1.07 12.09
C THR A 509 18.60 -1.71 12.04
N ARG A 510 18.43 -2.71 11.18
CA ARG A 510 17.27 -3.60 11.15
C ARG A 510 17.54 -4.79 12.05
N LEU A 511 17.12 -4.68 13.31
CA LEU A 511 17.29 -5.72 14.30
C LEU A 511 16.18 -6.75 14.14
N THR A 512 16.54 -7.97 13.77
CA THR A 512 15.62 -9.11 13.71
C THR A 512 15.94 -10.09 14.83
N VAL A 513 14.93 -10.61 15.54
CA VAL A 513 15.09 -11.47 16.71
C VAL A 513 14.16 -12.69 16.65
N LYS A 514 14.66 -13.82 17.17
CA LYS A 514 13.92 -15.09 17.23
C LYS A 514 14.37 -15.90 18.44
N ALA A 515 13.43 -16.42 19.23
CA ALA A 515 13.72 -17.24 20.39
C ALA A 515 13.62 -18.74 20.06
N TYR A 516 14.51 -19.55 20.67
CA TYR A 516 14.62 -20.99 20.49
C TYR A 516 14.55 -21.70 21.83
N LYS A 517 13.70 -22.73 21.95
CA LYS A 517 13.65 -23.57 23.15
C LYS A 517 13.70 -25.05 22.75
N ASN A 518 14.66 -25.75 23.35
CA ASN A 518 14.86 -27.16 23.07
C ASN A 518 13.61 -27.97 23.50
N GLY A 519 13.17 -28.89 22.65
CA GLY A 519 11.97 -29.70 22.87
C GLY A 519 10.62 -28.96 22.74
N VAL A 520 10.62 -27.67 22.42
CA VAL A 520 9.39 -26.84 22.29
C VAL A 520 9.27 -26.18 20.92
N GLY A 521 10.39 -25.75 20.32
CA GLY A 521 10.41 -25.10 19.00
C GLY A 521 11.01 -23.68 19.03
N PHE A 522 10.59 -22.83 18.10
CA PHE A 522 11.07 -21.45 17.97
C PHE A 522 9.90 -20.45 17.90
N SER A 523 10.16 -19.19 18.23
CA SER A 523 9.17 -18.10 18.09
C SER A 523 8.98 -17.69 16.63
N PRO A 524 7.94 -16.90 16.31
CA PRO A 524 7.95 -16.04 15.13
C PRO A 524 9.18 -15.12 15.11
N THR A 525 9.49 -14.61 13.93
CA THR A 525 10.56 -13.64 13.72
C THR A 525 10.03 -12.23 13.88
N TYR A 526 10.70 -11.45 14.72
CA TYR A 526 10.36 -10.05 14.95
C TYR A 526 11.43 -9.15 14.38
N THR A 527 11.04 -8.08 13.70
CA THR A 527 11.98 -7.15 13.06
C THR A 527 11.61 -5.71 13.40
N THR A 528 12.58 -4.93 13.87
CA THR A 528 12.47 -3.49 14.11
C THR A 528 13.64 -2.77 13.45
N THR A 529 13.35 -1.65 12.80
CA THR A 529 14.39 -0.74 12.30
C THR A 529 14.61 0.41 13.29
N TYR A 530 15.81 0.49 13.85
CA TYR A 530 16.28 1.60 14.66
C TYR A 530 16.96 2.61 13.73
N VAL A 531 16.46 3.85 13.67
CA VAL A 531 17.05 4.92 12.84
C VAL A 531 18.03 5.72 13.70
N ILE A 532 19.31 5.71 13.32
CA ILE A 532 20.40 6.42 14.01
C ILE A 532 21.07 7.34 12.99
N GLN A 533 21.15 8.64 13.31
CA GLN A 533 21.69 9.70 12.45
C GLN A 533 23.12 10.07 12.81
#